data_AF-A0A4Y8C787-F1
#
_entry.id   AF-A0A4Y8C787-F1
#
_cell.length_a   1.000
_cell.length_b   1.000
_cell.length_c   1.000
_cell.angle_alpha   90.00
_cell.angle_beta   90.00
_cell.angle_gamma   90.00
#
_symmetry.space_group_name_H-M   'P 1'
#
loop_
_entity.id
_entity.type
_entity.pdbx_description
1 polymer ?
#
loop_
_entity_poly.entity_id
_entity_poly.type
_entity_poly.pdbx_seq_one_letter_code
_entity_poly.pdbx_strand_id
1 'polypeptide(L)'
;AGKGDKAVRYQLEPKTVIFVHDGDKIAQADILAKTPKAAAKSKDITGGLPRVSELFEARKPKNAAVIAEIDGVVRFDKPLRSKER
;
A
#
# COMPACT_ATOMS: atom_id res chain seq x y z
N ALA A 1 -6.45 33.45 -24.87
CA ALA A 1 -7.02 33.05 -23.56
C ALA A 1 -7.14 31.53 -23.53
N GLY A 2 -6.20 30.85 -22.87
CA GLY A 2 -6.04 29.39 -22.91
C GLY A 2 -7.21 28.67 -22.24
N LYS A 3 -7.81 27.74 -22.97
CA LYS A 3 -8.97 26.94 -22.58
C LYS A 3 -8.63 26.15 -21.31
N GLY A 4 -9.43 26.36 -20.26
CA GLY A 4 -9.13 25.97 -18.88
C GLY A 4 -8.75 24.50 -18.72
N ASP A 5 -7.62 24.31 -18.05
CA ASP A 5 -7.08 23.05 -17.57
C ASP A 5 -8.03 22.50 -16.50
N LYS A 6 -9.04 21.74 -16.91
CA LYS A 6 -10.02 21.14 -15.99
C LYS A 6 -9.37 19.93 -15.33
N ALA A 7 -8.89 20.11 -14.11
CA ALA A 7 -8.41 19.02 -13.28
C ALA A 7 -9.50 17.96 -13.08
N VAL A 8 -9.30 16.77 -13.64
CA VAL A 8 -10.18 15.61 -13.45
C VAL A 8 -9.69 14.84 -12.23
N ARG A 9 -10.61 14.51 -11.33
CA ARG A 9 -10.31 13.71 -10.13
C ARG A 9 -10.97 12.34 -10.24
N TYR A 10 -10.16 11.30 -10.10
CA TYR A 10 -10.62 9.91 -10.03
C TYR A 10 -10.46 9.41 -8.60
N GLN A 11 -11.56 9.02 -7.95
CA GLN A 11 -11.48 8.33 -6.66
C GLN A 11 -11.11 6.87 -6.92
N LEU A 12 -10.14 6.36 -6.14
CA LEU A 12 -9.67 4.99 -6.24
C LEU A 12 -10.04 4.21 -4.99
N GLU A 13 -10.42 2.95 -5.17
CA GLU A 13 -10.67 2.03 -4.06
C GLU A 13 -9.37 1.71 -3.31
N PRO A 14 -9.43 1.39 -2.01
CA PRO A 14 -8.28 0.88 -1.28
C PRO A 14 -7.66 -0.33 -1.99
N LYS A 15 -6.33 -0.46 -1.93
CA LYS A 15 -5.53 -1.51 -2.61
C LYS A 15 -5.48 -1.39 -4.14
N THR A 16 -5.92 -0.27 -4.71
CA THR A 16 -5.67 0.01 -6.13
C THR A 16 -4.19 0.30 -6.35
N VAL A 17 -3.59 -0.34 -7.35
CA VAL A 17 -2.21 -0.09 -7.78
C VAL A 17 -2.22 0.98 -8.86
N ILE A 18 -1.43 2.03 -8.68
CA ILE A 18 -1.27 3.13 -9.64
C ILE A 18 -0.16 2.75 -10.64
N PHE A 19 -0.41 2.96 -11.94
CA PHE A 19 0.50 2.59 -13.03
C PHE A 19 1.15 3.79 -13.71
N VAL A 20 0.84 5.00 -13.25
CA VAL A 20 1.35 6.26 -13.79
C VAL A 20 2.12 7.04 -12.73
N HIS A 21 3.09 7.82 -13.17
CA HIS A 21 3.87 8.73 -12.34
C HIS A 21 3.43 10.18 -12.52
N ASP A 22 3.83 11.03 -11.58
CA ASP A 22 3.57 12.47 -11.69
C ASP A 22 4.32 13.05 -12.88
N GLY A 23 3.62 13.86 -13.69
CA GLY A 23 4.15 14.44 -14.93
C GLY A 23 4.04 13.55 -16.18
N ASP A 24 3.52 12.33 -16.07
CA ASP A 24 3.30 11.46 -17.24
C ASP A 24 2.26 12.05 -18.20
N LYS A 25 2.56 11.99 -19.50
CA LYS A 25 1.62 12.36 -20.55
C LYS A 25 0.66 11.20 -20.80
N ILE A 26 -0.60 11.37 -20.42
CA ILE A 26 -1.66 10.38 -20.62
C ILE A 26 -2.57 10.78 -21.78
N ALA A 27 -3.07 9.78 -22.51
CA ALA A 27 -4.06 9.93 -23.55
C ALA A 27 -5.42 9.35 -23.12
N GLN A 28 -6.44 9.62 -23.91
CA GLN A 28 -7.75 8.99 -23.70
C GLN A 28 -7.61 7.47 -23.87
N ALA A 29 -8.22 6.72 -22.94
CA ALA A 29 -8.19 5.25 -22.82
C ALA A 29 -6.93 4.64 -22.17
N ASP A 30 -5.99 5.46 -21.67
CA ASP A 30 -4.88 4.92 -20.88
C ASP A 30 -5.34 4.38 -19.51
N ILE A 31 -4.68 3.31 -19.07
CA ILE A 31 -4.95 2.68 -17.78
C ILE A 31 -4.11 3.38 -16.71
N LEU A 32 -4.74 4.24 -15.91
CA LEU A 32 -4.07 4.97 -14.84
C LEU A 32 -3.82 4.11 -13.60
N ALA A 33 -4.74 3.21 -13.29
CA ALA A 33 -4.73 2.41 -12.08
C ALA A 33 -5.50 1.10 -12.27
N LYS A 34 -5.13 0.04 -11.52
CA LYS A 34 -5.83 -1.25 -11.54
C LYS A 34 -6.09 -1.73 -10.12
N THR A 35 -7.34 -2.02 -9.82
CA THR A 35 -7.72 -2.68 -8.58
C THR A 35 -7.66 -4.20 -8.81
N PRO A 36 -6.74 -4.93 -8.15
CA PRO A 36 -6.69 -6.37 -8.28
C PRO A 36 -7.95 -6.96 -7.66
N LYS A 37 -8.82 -7.57 -8.49
CA LYS A 37 -9.90 -8.41 -7.97
C LYS A 37 -9.26 -9.67 -7.40
N ALA A 38 -9.47 -9.92 -6.11
CA ALA A 38 -9.13 -11.22 -5.54
C ALA A 38 -9.84 -12.28 -6.39
N ALA A 39 -9.09 -13.22 -6.97
CA ALA A 39 -9.70 -14.37 -7.62
C ALA A 39 -10.56 -15.05 -6.55
N ALA A 40 -11.88 -15.08 -6.76
CA ALA A 40 -12.82 -15.78 -5.90
C ALA A 40 -12.58 -17.28 -6.02
N LYS A 41 -11.47 -17.76 -5.46
CA LYS A 41 -11.30 -19.17 -5.17
C LYS A 41 -12.18 -19.41 -3.96
N SER A 42 -13.27 -20.16 -4.14
CA SER A 42 -14.06 -20.71 -3.04
C SER A 42 -13.13 -21.59 -2.21
N LYS A 43 -12.44 -20.95 -1.26
CA LYS A 43 -11.68 -21.62 -0.22
C LYS A 43 -12.58 -21.55 1.00
N ASP A 44 -12.80 -22.72 1.57
CA ASP A 44 -13.49 -22.96 2.82
C ASP A 44 -13.42 -21.74 3.76
N ILE A 45 -14.57 -21.20 4.16
CA ILE A 45 -14.72 -19.99 5.00
C ILE A 45 -13.90 -20.06 6.30
N THR A 46 -13.59 -21.28 6.73
CA THR A 46 -12.77 -21.60 7.90
C THR A 46 -11.27 -21.29 7.71
N GLY A 47 -10.79 -21.20 6.47
CA GLY A 47 -9.37 -20.94 6.16
C GLY A 47 -8.91 -19.49 6.39
N GLY A 48 -9.85 -18.55 6.56
CA GLY A 48 -9.58 -17.12 6.75
C GLY A 48 -9.82 -16.59 8.17
N LEU A 49 -10.42 -17.41 9.06
CA LEU A 49 -10.81 -17.01 10.41
C LEU A 49 -9.65 -16.48 11.28
N PRO A 50 -8.44 -17.06 11.25
CA PRO A 50 -7.33 -16.59 12.07
C PRO A 50 -7.02 -15.10 11.86
N ARG A 51 -7.10 -14.61 10.62
CA ARG A 51 -6.83 -13.21 10.31
C ARG A 51 -7.92 -12.28 10.87
N VAL A 52 -9.17 -12.74 10.84
CA VAL A 52 -10.30 -12.01 11.43
C VAL A 52 -10.13 -11.96 12.95
N SER A 53 -9.85 -13.09 13.60
CA SER A 53 -9.58 -13.15 15.04
C SER A 53 -8.40 -12.26 15.44
N GLU A 54 -7.29 -12.26 14.70
CA GLU A 54 -6.14 -11.37 14.94
C GLU A 54 -6.53 -9.88 14.90
N LEU A 55 -7.34 -9.49 13.91
CA LEU A 55 -7.80 -8.12 13.73
C LEU A 55 -8.78 -7.69 14.83
N PHE A 56 -9.71 -8.58 15.21
CA PHE A 56 -10.69 -8.30 16.27
C PHE A 56 -10.06 -8.28 17.67
N GLU A 57 -9.05 -9.11 17.92
CA GLU A 57 -8.31 -9.13 19.18
C GLU A 57 -7.18 -8.07 19.23
N ALA A 58 -7.02 -7.28 18.16
CA ALA A 58 -5.99 -6.23 18.02
C ALA A 58 -4.57 -6.70 18.40
N ARG A 59 -4.24 -7.97 18.08
CA ARG A 59 -2.96 -8.57 18.49
C ARG A 59 -1.80 -7.92 17.74
N LYS A 60 -0.77 -7.49 18.50
CA LYS A 60 0.49 -7.06 17.90
C LYS A 60 1.21 -8.27 17.29
N PRO A 61 1.73 -8.16 16.05
CA PRO A 61 2.47 -9.25 15.43
C PRO A 61 3.74 -9.54 16.23
N LYS A 62 4.07 -10.84 16.38
CA LYS A 62 5.27 -11.27 17.13
C LYS A 62 6.56 -10.74 16.52
N ASN A 63 6.63 -10.72 15.18
CA ASN A 63 7.73 -10.14 14.41
C ASN A 63 7.22 -8.89 13.70
N ALA A 64 7.12 -7.78 14.41
CA ALA A 64 6.67 -6.52 13.85
C ALA A 64 7.76 -5.94 12.93
N ALA A 65 7.38 -5.56 11.70
CA ALA A 65 8.24 -4.78 10.84
C ALA A 65 8.23 -3.32 11.33
N VAL A 66 9.42 -2.73 11.50
CA VAL A 66 9.58 -1.32 11.84
C VAL A 66 9.50 -0.50 10.55
N ILE A 67 8.62 0.50 10.53
CA ILE A 67 8.49 1.47 9.43
C ILE A 67 9.11 2.77 9.91
N ALA A 68 9.86 3.46 9.03
CA ALA A 68 10.40 4.77 9.35
C ALA A 68 9.25 5.78 9.54
N GLU A 69 9.27 6.52 10.65
CA GLU A 69 8.25 7.55 10.94
C GLU A 69 8.43 8.80 10.08
N ILE A 70 9.65 9.01 9.57
CA ILE A 70 10.03 10.18 8.78
C ILE A 70 10.71 9.76 7.49
N ASP A 71 10.55 10.60 6.47
CA ASP A 71 11.27 10.47 5.21
C ASP A 71 12.75 10.87 5.39
N GLY A 72 13.65 10.18 4.68
CA GLY A 72 15.07 10.51 4.70
C GLY A 72 15.99 9.34 4.34
N VAL A 73 17.29 9.55 4.56
CA VAL A 73 18.33 8.54 4.35
C VAL A 73 18.68 7.90 5.69
N VAL A 74 18.38 6.60 5.85
CA VAL A 74 18.70 5.85 7.06
C VAL A 74 20.10 5.23 6.94
N ARG A 75 20.90 5.34 8.00
CA ARG A 75 22.20 4.65 8.13
C ARG A 75 22.29 4.02 9.51
N PHE A 76 22.82 2.79 9.57
CA PHE A 76 23.16 2.14 10.84
C PHE A 76 24.62 2.47 11.17
N ASP A 77 24.85 3.09 12.33
CA ASP A 77 26.20 3.27 12.85
C ASP A 77 26.77 1.97 13.42
N LYS A 78 28.05 2.00 13.81
CA LYS A 78 28.74 0.84 14.40
C LYS A 78 27.90 0.25 15.55
N PRO A 79 27.73 -1.08 15.60
CA PRO A 79 26.93 -1.71 16.63
C PRO A 79 27.56 -1.42 17.99
N LEU A 80 26.79 -0.79 18.87
CA LEU A 80 27.17 -0.71 20.28
C LEU A 80 27.04 -2.13 20.83
N ARG A 81 28.17 -2.76 21.14
CA ARG A 81 28.23 -4.09 21.74
C ARG A 81 27.27 -4.12 22.93
N SER A 82 26.24 -4.97 22.82
CA SER A 82 25.22 -5.32 23.84
C SER A 82 23.77 -4.90 23.57
N LYS A 83 23.39 -4.28 22.45
CA LYS A 83 21.97 -4.24 22.03
C LYS A 83 21.82 -4.38 20.52
N GLU A 84 21.47 -5.58 20.08
CA GLU A 84 20.93 -5.84 18.75
C GLU A 84 19.59 -5.09 18.62
N ARG A 85 19.42 -4.31 17.54
CA ARG A 85 18.20 -3.55 17.23
C ARG A 85 17.57 -4.09 15.96
#